data_AF-A0A978TBL1-F1
#
_entry.id   AF-A0A978TBL1-F1
#
_cell.length_a   1.000
_cell.length_b   1.000
_cell.length_c   1.000
_cell.angle_alpha   90.00
_cell.angle_beta   90.00
_cell.angle_gamma   90.00
#
_symmetry.space_group_name_H-M   'P 1'
#
loop_
_entity.id
_entity.type
_entity.pdbx_description
1 polymer ?
#
loop_
_entity_poly.entity_id
_entity_poly.type
_entity_poly.pdbx_seq_one_letter_code
_entity_poly.pdbx_strand_id
1 'polypeptide(L)'
;MSQNVAPTTGADAVDAAIAQGIDLDGTPIAPAKLDLYNMVMAKEAQRQRSGVLNSMRSRIVRIGAKHYSQADLNRMLIEADFAPLKAKEIAYFYGDS
;
A
#
# COMPACT_ATOMS: atom_id res chain seq x y z
N MET A 1 -2.42 12.37 37.64
CA MET A 1 -1.99 12.02 36.26
C MET A 1 -2.92 10.93 35.77
N SER A 2 -3.97 11.28 35.02
CA SER A 2 -4.90 10.30 34.47
C SER A 2 -4.44 9.95 33.06
N GLN A 3 -3.96 8.71 32.88
CA GLN A 3 -3.67 8.14 31.57
C GLN A 3 -5.01 7.80 30.92
N ASN A 4 -5.42 8.59 29.93
CA ASN A 4 -6.50 8.23 29.01
C ASN A 4 -5.99 7.10 28.09
N VAL A 5 -6.26 5.85 28.43
CA VAL A 5 -6.08 4.74 27.49
C VAL A 5 -7.33 4.73 26.60
N ALA A 6 -7.24 5.35 25.43
CA ALA A 6 -8.30 5.27 24.44
C ALA A 6 -8.47 3.79 24.01
N PRO A 7 -9.70 3.28 23.86
CA PRO A 7 -9.92 1.95 23.33
C PRO A 7 -9.51 1.94 21.85
N THR A 8 -8.41 1.25 21.51
CA THR A 8 -7.97 1.06 20.13
C THR A 8 -8.91 0.09 19.45
N THR A 9 -9.88 0.58 18.68
CA THR A 9 -10.74 -0.27 17.84
C THR A 9 -10.22 -0.25 16.40
N GLY A 10 -10.21 -1.40 15.74
CA GLY A 10 -9.72 -1.53 14.35
C GLY A 10 -8.29 -2.05 14.23
N ALA A 11 -7.55 -1.58 13.21
CA ALA A 11 -6.22 -2.09 12.85
C ALA A 11 -5.20 -2.02 14.01
N ASP A 12 -5.26 -0.97 14.83
CA ASP A 12 -4.36 -0.77 15.96
C ASP A 12 -4.49 -1.86 17.04
N ALA A 13 -5.70 -2.40 17.24
CA ALA A 13 -5.93 -3.51 18.17
C ALA A 13 -5.33 -4.83 17.67
N VAL A 14 -5.38 -5.05 16.36
CA VAL A 14 -4.81 -6.25 15.72
C VAL A 14 -3.29 -6.23 15.83
N ASP A 15 -2.67 -5.10 15.52
CA ASP A 15 -1.21 -4.95 15.61
C ASP A 15 -0.73 -5.12 17.07
N ALA A 16 -1.48 -4.58 18.04
CA ALA A 16 -1.17 -4.75 19.46
C ALA A 16 -1.29 -6.22 19.92
N ALA A 17 -2.27 -6.97 19.42
CA ALA A 17 -2.47 -8.38 19.75
C ALA A 17 -1.36 -9.27 19.14
N ILE A 18 -1.00 -9.03 17.87
CA ILE A 18 0.11 -9.72 17.20
C ILE A 18 1.43 -9.47 17.93
N ALA A 19 1.69 -8.23 18.35
CA ALA A 19 2.89 -7.88 19.12
C ALA A 19 2.95 -8.60 20.49
N GLN A 20 1.80 -8.91 21.08
CA GLN A 20 1.67 -9.69 22.31
C GLN A 20 1.66 -11.22 22.06
N GLY A 21 1.61 -11.66 20.81
CA GLY A 21 1.53 -13.08 20.45
C GLY A 21 0.17 -13.71 20.76
N ILE A 22 -0.89 -12.91 20.84
CA ILE A 22 -2.26 -13.36 21.13
C ILE A 22 -3.24 -12.90 20.04
N ASP A 23 -4.32 -13.64 19.85
CA ASP A 23 -5.47 -13.21 19.06
C ASP A 23 -6.33 -12.23 19.87
N LEU A 24 -7.33 -11.60 19.24
CA LEU A 24 -8.22 -10.63 19.89
C LEU A 24 -9.09 -11.25 21.00
N ASP A 25 -9.27 -12.57 20.97
CA ASP A 25 -9.95 -13.32 22.03
C ASP A 25 -9.00 -13.75 23.18
N GLY A 26 -7.72 -13.39 23.10
CA GLY A 26 -6.70 -13.70 24.10
C GLY A 26 -6.04 -15.08 23.92
N THR A 27 -6.42 -15.85 22.91
CA THR A 27 -5.77 -17.15 22.63
C THR A 27 -4.36 -16.95 22.06
N PRO A 28 -3.38 -17.80 22.40
CA PRO A 28 -2.03 -17.65 21.88
C PRO A 28 -1.95 -17.97 20.38
N ILE A 29 -1.23 -17.11 19.63
CA ILE A 29 -0.95 -17.35 18.22
C ILE A 29 0.17 -18.39 18.09
N ALA A 30 -0.01 -19.35 17.20
CA ALA A 30 1.01 -20.37 16.92
C ALA A 30 2.35 -19.73 16.49
N PRO A 31 3.50 -20.14 17.06
CA PRO A 31 4.80 -19.51 16.78
C PRO A 31 5.15 -19.41 15.29
N ALA A 32 4.89 -20.47 14.51
CA ALA A 32 5.16 -20.47 13.07
C ALA A 32 4.40 -19.37 12.30
N LYS A 33 3.23 -18.93 12.78
CA LYS A 33 2.48 -17.81 12.17
C LYS A 33 3.13 -16.47 12.51
N LEU A 34 3.58 -16.29 13.75
CA LEU A 34 4.30 -15.08 14.19
C LEU A 34 5.63 -14.95 13.46
N ASP A 35 6.37 -16.06 13.32
CA ASP A 35 7.65 -16.08 12.59
C ASP A 35 7.47 -15.65 11.14
N LEU A 36 6.45 -16.18 10.46
CA LEU A 36 6.12 -15.78 9.09
C LEU A 36 5.73 -14.31 9.00
N TYR A 37 4.87 -13.81 9.90
CA TYR A 37 4.48 -12.40 9.94
C TYR A 37 5.71 -11.50 10.12
N ASN A 38 6.54 -11.78 11.12
CA ASN A 38 7.74 -10.99 11.43
C ASN A 38 8.73 -10.98 10.26
N MET A 39 8.93 -12.13 9.60
CA MET A 39 9.80 -12.21 8.42
C MET A 39 9.30 -11.31 7.28
N VAL A 40 7.99 -11.33 6.98
CA VAL A 40 7.41 -10.51 5.91
C VAL A 40 7.46 -9.03 6.27
N MET A 41 7.13 -8.66 7.51
CA MET A 41 7.16 -7.27 7.98
C MET A 41 8.58 -6.70 8.02
N ALA A 42 9.58 -7.50 8.42
CA ALA A 42 10.98 -7.10 8.34
C ALA A 42 11.39 -6.80 6.89
N LYS A 43 10.93 -7.61 5.93
CA LYS A 43 11.18 -7.38 4.50
C LYS A 43 10.48 -6.12 3.97
N GLU A 44 9.24 -5.85 4.39
CA GLU A 44 8.54 -4.61 4.02
C GLU A 44 9.19 -3.37 4.67
N ALA A 45 9.71 -3.48 5.89
CA ALA A 45 10.41 -2.39 6.56
C ALA A 45 11.70 -1.96 5.82
N GLN A 46 12.33 -2.88 5.09
CA GLN A 46 13.48 -2.59 4.23
C GLN A 46 13.10 -1.92 2.89
N ARG A 47 11.81 -1.82 2.58
CA ARG A 47 11.35 -1.23 1.33
C ARG A 47 11.57 0.28 1.34
N GLN A 48 12.28 0.77 0.32
CA GLN A 48 12.31 2.20 0.06
C GLN A 48 10.90 2.67 -0.33
N ARG A 49 10.29 3.52 0.51
CA ARG A 49 9.01 4.13 0.19
C ARG A 49 9.15 5.01 -1.03
N SER A 50 8.24 4.88 -1.98
CA SER A 50 8.17 5.81 -3.11
C SER A 50 7.86 7.22 -2.59
N GLY A 51 8.67 8.20 -2.98
CA GLY A 51 8.41 9.60 -2.68
C GLY A 51 7.01 10.05 -3.14
N VAL A 52 6.52 11.15 -2.57
CA VAL A 52 5.15 11.66 -2.82
C VAL A 52 4.84 11.81 -4.30
N LEU A 53 5.78 12.34 -5.10
CA LEU A 53 5.61 12.51 -6.54
C LEU A 53 5.41 11.18 -7.29
N ASN A 54 6.17 10.13 -6.93
CA ASN A 54 6.00 8.80 -7.52
C ASN A 54 4.65 8.18 -7.14
N SER A 55 4.23 8.38 -5.89
CA SER A 55 2.92 7.93 -5.40
C SER A 55 1.76 8.68 -6.09
N MET A 56 1.93 9.98 -6.30
CA MET A 56 0.99 10.84 -7.03
C MET A 56 0.86 10.39 -8.48
N ARG A 57 1.97 10.24 -9.21
CA ARG A 57 1.98 9.72 -10.58
C ARG A 57 1.29 8.37 -10.68
N SER A 58 1.61 7.44 -9.77
CA SER A 58 1.01 6.09 -9.78
C SER A 58 -0.50 6.13 -9.57
N ARG A 59 -1.02 7.06 -8.75
CA ARG A 59 -2.47 7.28 -8.58
C ARG A 59 -3.10 7.88 -9.83
N ILE A 60 -2.46 8.89 -10.44
CA ILE A 60 -2.89 9.51 -11.70
C ILE A 60 -3.01 8.44 -12.78
N VAL A 61 -1.99 7.60 -12.98
CA VAL A 61 -2.01 6.53 -13.99
C VAL A 61 -3.15 5.56 -13.73
N ARG A 62 -3.27 5.03 -12.50
CA ARG A 62 -4.27 4.00 -12.16
C ARG A 62 -5.72 4.48 -12.27
N ILE A 63 -6.00 5.73 -11.89
CA ILE A 63 -7.36 6.29 -11.92
C ILE A 63 -7.64 6.88 -13.29
N GLY A 64 -6.70 7.66 -13.83
CA GLY A 64 -6.82 8.31 -15.13
C GLY A 64 -7.05 7.32 -16.27
N ALA A 65 -6.45 6.13 -16.22
CA ALA A 65 -6.65 5.14 -17.27
C ALA A 65 -8.09 4.61 -17.38
N LYS A 66 -8.93 4.83 -16.35
CA LYS A 66 -10.37 4.51 -16.39
C LYS A 66 -11.21 5.58 -17.09
N HIS A 67 -10.65 6.77 -17.32
CA HIS A 67 -11.39 7.96 -17.71
C HIS A 67 -10.84 8.64 -18.97
N TYR A 68 -9.58 8.39 -19.31
CA TYR A 68 -8.90 9.01 -20.44
C TYR A 68 -8.32 7.96 -21.38
N SER A 69 -8.30 8.28 -22.68
CA SER A 69 -7.59 7.47 -23.66
C SER A 69 -6.10 7.38 -23.30
N GLN A 70 -5.43 6.33 -23.78
CA GLN A 70 -3.98 6.18 -23.58
C GLN A 70 -3.22 7.43 -24.06
N ALA A 71 -3.61 7.98 -25.21
CA ALA A 71 -2.97 9.16 -25.78
C ALA A 71 -3.15 10.39 -24.90
N ASP A 72 -4.38 10.65 -24.42
CA ASP A 72 -4.69 11.82 -23.59
C ASP A 72 -3.99 11.75 -22.24
N LEU A 73 -4.04 10.60 -21.56
CA LEU A 73 -3.40 10.43 -20.26
C LEU A 73 -1.88 10.57 -20.37
N ASN A 74 -1.28 10.03 -21.44
CA ASN A 74 0.15 10.16 -21.66
C ASN A 74 0.55 11.62 -21.91
N ARG A 75 -0.24 12.37 -22.68
CA ARG A 75 0.00 13.80 -22.90
C ARG A 75 -0.09 14.58 -21.59
N MET A 76 -1.14 14.35 -20.80
CA MET A 76 -1.34 15.02 -19.51
C MET A 76 -0.19 14.78 -18.52
N LEU A 77 0.37 13.58 -18.51
CA LEU A 77 1.55 13.27 -17.69
C LEU A 77 2.76 14.12 -18.11
N ILE A 78 3.05 14.17 -19.42
CA ILE A 78 4.20 14.92 -19.95
C ILE A 78 4.03 16.43 -19.71
N GLU A 79 2.83 16.97 -19.94
CA GLU A 79 2.52 18.39 -19.70
C GLU A 79 2.68 18.79 -18.22
N ALA A 80 2.45 17.85 -17.30
CA ALA A 80 2.63 18.04 -15.87
C ALA A 80 4.03 17.66 -15.36
N ASP A 81 5.02 17.50 -16.25
CA ASP A 81 6.40 17.12 -15.93
C ASP A 81 6.53 15.75 -15.20
N PHE A 82 5.58 14.85 -15.44
CA PHE A 82 5.69 13.45 -15.03
C PHE A 82 6.28 12.60 -16.16
N ALA A 83 6.97 11.51 -15.77
CA ALA A 83 7.38 10.49 -16.72
C ALA A 83 6.16 9.94 -17.49
N PRO A 84 6.27 9.74 -18.82
CA PRO A 84 5.18 9.22 -19.65
C PRO A 84 4.74 7.83 -19.22
N LEU A 85 3.62 7.34 -19.76
CA LEU A 85 3.15 5.97 -19.52
C LEU A 85 4.24 4.96 -19.91
N LYS A 86 4.51 4.02 -19.01
CA LYS A 86 5.48 2.94 -19.22
C LYS A 86 4.82 1.81 -20.01
N ALA A 87 5.59 1.05 -20.79
CA ALA A 87 5.07 -0.08 -21.57
C ALA A 87 4.23 -1.07 -20.71
N LYS A 88 4.67 -1.38 -19.49
CA LYS A 88 3.91 -2.23 -18.55
C LYS A 88 2.60 -1.60 -18.07
N GLU A 89 2.55 -0.27 -17.94
CA GLU A 89 1.33 0.45 -17.56
C GLU A 89 0.36 0.44 -18.74
N ILE A 90 0.87 0.65 -19.95
CA ILE A 90 0.08 0.56 -21.18
C ILE A 90 -0.51 -0.84 -21.32
N ALA A 91 0.31 -1.88 -21.25
CA ALA A 91 -0.15 -3.26 -21.35
C ALA A 91 -1.19 -3.63 -20.29
N TYR A 92 -1.04 -3.16 -19.05
CA TYR A 92 -1.96 -3.49 -17.97
C TYR A 92 -3.29 -2.72 -18.04
N PHE A 93 -3.27 -1.44 -18.41
CA PHE A 93 -4.47 -0.58 -18.38
C PHE A 93 -5.17 -0.42 -19.72
N TYR A 94 -4.46 -0.65 -20.83
CA TYR A 94 -4.94 -0.42 -22.20
C TYR A 94 -4.65 -1.58 -23.15
N GLY A 95 -3.87 -2.60 -22.73
CA GLY A 95 -3.64 -3.81 -23.50
C GLY A 95 -4.85 -4.74 -23.39
N ASP A 96 -5.68 -4.71 -24.43
CA ASP A 96 -6.74 -5.66 -24.78
C ASP A 96 -7.85 -5.91 -23.73
N SER A 97 -8.97 -5.22 -23.97
CA SER A 97 -10.28 -5.87 -24.13
C SER A 97 -10.45 -6.32 -25.57
#